data_AF-A0A4P7U8B8-F1
#
_entry.id   AF-A0A4P7U8B8-F1
#
_cell.length_a   1.000
_cell.length_b   1.000
_cell.length_c   1.000
_cell.angle_alpha   90.00
_cell.angle_beta   90.00
_cell.angle_gamma   90.00
#
_symmetry.space_group_name_H-M   'P 1'
#
loop_
_entity.id
_entity.type
_entity.pdbx_description
1 polymer ?
#
loop_
_entity_poly.entity_id
_entity_poly.type
_entity_poly.pdbx_seq_one_letter_code
_entity_poly.pdbx_strand_id
1 'polypeptide(L)'
;MTQLIAYYEDEPVKLKSQVEVTQLPLSSAADARSSEGIVRPKVIYVRAPSHGAPFLIPFGQYDEWSLRDRYNEAIRIMNELGAATITCETFREVSAIRKAGGKLLKFGNASAEQRKVENSGFDYKSLGTGSPPRDPRPLRWPDEPGFSAAVNSVLNNGATQVTISIKSNRSHSVDSGLGLSLKKFGFDLGASSQKSAATSLRIEANFPAFKKNWK
;
A
#
# COMPACT_ATOMS: atom_id res chain seq x y z
N MET A 1 -2.67 7.28 10.60
CA MET A 1 -3.95 7.84 10.09
C MET A 1 -3.68 8.51 8.74
N THR A 2 -4.38 8.12 7.67
CA THR A 2 -4.22 8.72 6.32
C THR A 2 -5.09 9.96 6.18
N GLN A 3 -4.50 11.12 5.91
CA GLN A 3 -5.21 12.40 5.77
C GLN A 3 -5.46 12.70 4.28
N LEU A 4 -6.70 13.04 3.93
CA LEU A 4 -7.07 13.53 2.60
C LEU A 4 -6.89 15.04 2.52
N ILE A 5 -6.19 15.50 1.49
CA ILE A 5 -5.88 16.91 1.25
C ILE A 5 -6.25 17.28 -0.18
N ALA A 6 -6.89 18.43 -0.36
CA ALA A 6 -7.06 19.07 -1.66
C ALA A 6 -6.57 20.52 -1.60
N TYR A 7 -6.13 21.02 -2.75
CA TYR A 7 -5.72 22.41 -2.90
C TYR A 7 -6.73 23.18 -3.75
N TYR A 8 -6.96 24.45 -3.42
CA TYR A 8 -7.79 25.37 -4.19
C TYR A 8 -7.00 26.60 -4.64
N GLU A 9 -7.35 27.14 -5.80
CA GLU A 9 -6.80 28.41 -6.30
C GLU A 9 -7.58 29.59 -5.72
N ASP A 10 -8.90 29.64 -5.95
CA ASP A 10 -9.75 30.75 -5.51
C ASP A 10 -10.50 30.44 -4.21
N GLU A 11 -11.37 29.42 -4.24
CA GLU A 11 -12.24 29.06 -3.12
C GLU A 11 -12.29 27.54 -2.88
N PRO A 12 -12.46 27.10 -1.62
CA PRO A 12 -12.63 25.69 -1.29
C PRO A 12 -13.96 25.14 -1.83
N VAL A 13 -13.96 23.86 -2.19
CA VAL A 13 -15.16 23.11 -2.58
C VAL A 13 -16.08 22.95 -1.38
N LYS A 14 -17.38 23.24 -1.55
CA LYS A 14 -18.38 23.04 -0.49
C LYS A 14 -18.63 21.55 -0.26
N LEU A 15 -18.10 21.03 0.85
CA LEU A 15 -18.34 19.67 1.29
C LEU A 15 -19.65 19.61 2.10
N LYS A 16 -20.52 18.65 1.79
CA LYS A 16 -21.56 18.24 2.74
C LYS A 16 -20.88 17.36 3.81
N SER A 17 -21.37 17.37 5.04
CA SER A 17 -20.78 16.84 6.28
C SER A 17 -20.43 15.34 6.34
N GLN A 18 -20.21 14.67 5.20
CA GLN A 18 -19.97 13.24 5.09
C GLN A 18 -18.54 12.87 4.69
N VAL A 19 -17.69 13.83 4.27
CA VAL A 19 -16.31 13.53 3.86
C VAL A 19 -15.33 14.53 4.48
N GLU A 20 -14.37 14.02 5.25
CA GLU A 20 -13.29 14.81 5.84
C GLU A 20 -12.16 14.98 4.82
N VAL A 21 -12.18 16.11 4.09
CA VAL A 21 -11.07 16.55 3.22
C VAL A 21 -10.55 17.87 3.75
N THR A 22 -9.25 17.91 4.08
CA THR A 22 -8.58 19.15 4.43
C THR A 22 -8.35 19.95 3.15
N GLN A 23 -8.84 21.18 3.08
CA GLN A 23 -8.68 22.04 1.90
C GLN A 23 -7.76 23.22 2.23
N LEU A 24 -6.71 23.38 1.44
CA LEU A 24 -5.68 24.40 1.65
C LEU A 24 -5.49 25.26 0.38
N PRO A 25 -5.09 26.53 0.49
CA PRO A 25 -4.79 27.36 -0.68
C PRO A 25 -3.56 26.80 -1.40
N LEU A 26 -3.52 26.86 -2.74
CA LEU A 26 -2.42 26.31 -3.55
C LEU A 26 -1.06 26.92 -3.19
N SER A 27 -1.03 28.17 -2.71
CA SER A 27 0.18 28.83 -2.20
C SER A 27 0.85 28.07 -1.04
N SER A 28 0.09 27.28 -0.27
CA SER A 28 0.63 26.44 0.80
C SER A 28 1.27 25.14 0.32
N ALA A 29 1.13 24.80 -0.97
CA ALA A 29 1.71 23.60 -1.56
C ALA A 29 3.20 23.76 -1.95
N ALA A 30 3.80 24.95 -1.75
CA ALA A 30 5.15 25.26 -2.22
C ALA A 30 6.23 24.28 -1.72
N ASP A 31 6.09 23.80 -0.47
CA ASP A 31 7.01 22.83 0.11
C ASP A 31 6.56 21.38 -0.08
N ALA A 32 5.36 21.15 -0.60
CA ALA A 32 4.81 19.81 -0.79
C ALA A 32 5.36 19.16 -2.07
N ARG A 33 5.66 17.87 -1.99
CA ARG A 33 6.09 17.08 -3.15
C ARG A 33 4.97 16.13 -3.55
N SER A 34 4.65 16.10 -4.84
CA SER A 34 3.67 15.15 -5.40
C SER A 34 4.39 14.00 -6.12
N SER A 35 3.82 12.79 -6.09
CA SER A 35 4.30 11.68 -6.94
C SER A 35 4.18 11.99 -8.44
N GLU A 36 3.31 12.93 -8.82
CA GLU A 36 3.15 13.42 -10.21
C GLU A 36 4.02 14.65 -10.52
N GLY A 37 4.88 15.07 -9.60
CA GLY A 37 5.67 16.29 -9.71
C GLY A 37 4.93 17.50 -9.16
N ILE A 38 4.01 18.09 -9.92
CA ILE A 38 3.33 19.35 -9.56
C ILE A 38 2.03 19.06 -8.80
N VAL A 39 1.78 19.82 -7.73
CA VAL A 39 0.51 19.81 -7.01
C VAL A 39 -0.53 20.60 -7.81
N ARG A 40 -1.67 19.98 -8.08
CA ARG A 40 -2.75 20.57 -8.88
C ARG A 40 -3.96 20.91 -8.00
N PRO A 41 -4.68 22.00 -8.31
CA PRO A 41 -5.92 22.32 -7.62
C PRO A 41 -6.99 21.26 -7.93
N LYS A 42 -7.93 21.09 -7.00
CA LYS A 42 -9.09 20.16 -7.10
C LYS A 42 -8.71 18.67 -7.23
N VAL A 43 -7.44 18.31 -7.18
CA VAL A 43 -6.99 16.91 -7.04
C VAL A 43 -6.99 16.53 -5.57
N ILE A 44 -7.55 15.36 -5.24
CA ILE A 44 -7.46 14.79 -3.89
C ILE A 44 -6.16 14.01 -3.79
N TYR A 45 -5.37 14.39 -2.78
CA TYR A 45 -4.15 13.73 -2.40
C TYR A 45 -4.33 13.02 -1.06
N VAL A 46 -3.65 11.89 -0.91
CA VAL A 46 -3.40 11.23 0.38
C VAL A 46 -2.01 11.65 0.84
N ARG A 47 -1.89 12.15 2.07
CA ARG A 47 -0.60 12.46 2.68
C ARG A 47 0.10 11.18 3.10
N ALA A 48 1.22 10.87 2.44
CA ALA A 48 2.03 9.71 2.73
C ALA A 48 2.96 9.92 3.95
N PRO A 49 3.29 8.86 4.71
CA PRO A 49 4.33 8.92 5.74
C PRO A 49 5.67 9.26 5.07
N SER A 50 6.32 10.35 5.49
CA SER A 50 7.62 10.77 4.95
C SER A 50 8.48 11.43 6.04
N HIS A 51 9.79 11.18 5.98
CA HIS A 51 10.77 11.88 6.81
C HIS A 51 11.14 13.20 6.12
N GLY A 52 10.36 14.25 6.37
CA GLY A 52 10.61 15.58 5.81
C GLY A 52 9.35 16.26 5.31
N ALA A 53 9.47 16.98 4.19
CA ALA A 53 8.37 17.73 3.61
C ALA A 53 7.20 16.81 3.20
N PRO A 54 5.93 17.26 3.31
CA PRO A 54 4.76 16.46 2.99
C PRO A 54 4.85 15.83 1.59
N PHE A 55 4.73 14.51 1.55
CA PHE A 55 4.65 13.76 0.29
C PHE A 55 3.20 13.42 -0.01
N LEU A 56 2.74 13.84 -1.20
CA LEU A 56 1.36 13.78 -1.64
C LEU A 56 1.22 12.76 -2.77
N ILE A 57 0.28 11.84 -2.60
CA ILE A 57 -0.04 10.82 -3.61
C ILE A 57 -1.47 11.05 -4.06
N PRO A 58 -1.76 11.17 -5.37
CA PRO A 58 -3.14 11.26 -5.83
C PRO A 58 -3.96 10.08 -5.32
N PHE A 59 -5.20 10.35 -4.95
CA PHE A 59 -6.10 9.38 -4.33
C PHE A 59 -6.13 8.05 -5.09
N GLY A 60 -6.34 8.11 -6.40
CA GLY A 60 -6.46 6.93 -7.25
C GLY A 60 -5.17 6.12 -7.41
N GLN A 61 -4.01 6.65 -7.01
CA GLN A 61 -2.70 5.99 -7.09
C GLN A 61 -2.23 5.47 -5.72
N TYR A 62 -2.88 5.89 -4.63
CA TYR A 62 -2.36 5.66 -3.28
C TYR A 62 -2.29 4.20 -2.89
N ASP A 63 -3.28 3.38 -3.25
CA ASP A 63 -3.29 1.97 -2.87
C ASP A 63 -2.13 1.19 -3.53
N GLU A 64 -1.80 1.50 -4.79
CA GLU A 64 -0.66 0.88 -5.49
C GLU A 64 0.67 1.40 -4.95
N TRP A 65 0.77 2.73 -4.82
CA TRP A 65 1.97 3.38 -4.27
C TRP A 65 2.29 2.86 -2.87
N SER A 66 1.29 2.79 -1.99
CA SER A 66 1.47 2.35 -0.59
C SER A 66 1.87 0.89 -0.50
N LEU A 67 1.35 0.02 -1.37
CA LEU A 67 1.78 -1.38 -1.43
C LEU A 67 3.27 -1.47 -1.84
N ARG A 68 3.69 -0.69 -2.84
CA ARG A 68 5.10 -0.63 -3.27
C ARG A 68 6.01 -0.01 -2.21
N ASP A 69 5.55 0.99 -1.48
CA ASP A 69 6.35 1.59 -0.42
C ASP A 69 6.50 0.64 0.79
N ARG A 70 5.42 -0.05 1.19
CA ARG A 70 5.47 -1.11 2.20
C ARG A 70 6.37 -2.26 1.77
N TYR A 71 6.37 -2.61 0.49
CA TYR A 71 7.30 -3.58 -0.07
C TYR A 71 8.76 -3.20 0.18
N ASN A 72 9.12 -1.97 -0.19
CA ASN A 72 10.47 -1.46 -0.02
C ASN A 72 10.85 -1.40 1.46
N GLU A 73 9.92 -0.98 2.32
CA GLU A 73 10.14 -0.94 3.76
C GLU A 73 10.36 -2.33 4.34
N ALA A 74 9.61 -3.33 3.89
CA ALA A 74 9.78 -4.68 4.37
C ALA A 74 11.12 -5.29 3.94
N ILE A 75 11.57 -5.04 2.70
CA ILE A 75 12.94 -5.42 2.26
C ILE A 75 13.98 -4.75 3.14
N ARG A 76 13.84 -3.45 3.44
CA ARG A 76 14.74 -2.72 4.35
C ARG A 76 14.77 -3.38 5.72
N ILE A 77 13.61 -3.66 6.31
CA ILE A 77 13.49 -4.34 7.62
C ILE A 77 14.22 -5.68 7.58
N MET A 78 13.97 -6.54 6.60
CA MET A 78 14.61 -7.87 6.54
C MET A 78 16.13 -7.78 6.34
N ASN A 79 16.61 -6.81 5.56
CA ASN A 79 18.04 -6.56 5.37
C ASN A 79 18.73 -6.09 6.66
N GLU A 80 18.14 -5.13 7.38
CA GLU A 80 18.69 -4.63 8.64
C GLU A 80 18.66 -5.70 9.74
N LEU A 81 17.62 -6.54 9.75
CA LEU A 81 17.54 -7.73 10.59
C LEU A 81 18.53 -8.84 10.16
N GLY A 82 19.30 -8.62 9.10
CA GLY A 82 20.41 -9.49 8.71
C GLY A 82 19.97 -10.79 8.03
N ALA A 83 18.86 -10.76 7.28
CA ALA A 83 18.40 -11.91 6.52
C ALA A 83 19.48 -12.45 5.57
N ALA A 84 19.67 -13.77 5.60
CA ALA A 84 20.51 -14.49 4.65
C ALA A 84 19.81 -14.67 3.31
N THR A 85 18.50 -14.88 3.33
CA THR A 85 17.70 -14.98 2.10
C THR A 85 16.46 -14.12 2.24
N ILE A 86 16.09 -13.41 1.18
CA ILE A 86 14.83 -12.69 1.09
C ILE A 86 14.18 -13.09 -0.23
N THR A 87 12.94 -13.58 -0.14
CA THR A 87 12.11 -13.92 -1.29
C THR A 87 10.84 -13.10 -1.22
N CYS A 88 10.54 -12.43 -2.33
CA CYS A 88 9.41 -11.54 -2.43
C CYS A 88 8.53 -11.93 -3.62
N GLU A 89 7.25 -12.11 -3.36
CA GLU A 89 6.26 -12.51 -4.34
C GLU A 89 5.09 -11.52 -4.34
N THR A 90 4.72 -10.98 -5.50
CA THR A 90 3.46 -10.27 -5.66
C THR A 90 2.39 -11.19 -6.25
N PHE A 91 1.19 -11.05 -5.72
CA PHE A 91 0.02 -11.75 -6.19
C PHE A 91 -0.95 -10.75 -6.76
N ARG A 92 -1.44 -11.05 -7.95
CA ARG A 92 -2.52 -10.30 -8.59
C ARG A 92 -3.79 -11.09 -8.43
N GLU A 93 -4.80 -10.46 -7.88
CA GLU A 93 -6.13 -11.02 -7.90
C GLU A 93 -6.78 -10.72 -9.25
N VAL A 94 -7.00 -11.77 -10.04
CA VAL A 94 -7.79 -11.70 -11.26
C VAL A 94 -9.21 -12.09 -10.90
N SER A 95 -10.05 -11.10 -10.65
CA SER A 95 -11.50 -11.30 -10.59
C SER A 95 -12.00 -11.58 -12.02
N ALA A 96 -11.96 -12.85 -12.43
CA ALA A 96 -12.57 -13.27 -13.68
C ALA A 96 -14.08 -13.42 -13.45
N ILE A 97 -14.85 -12.38 -13.77
CA ILE A 97 -16.32 -12.52 -13.88
C ILE A 97 -16.59 -13.36 -15.13
N ARG A 98 -16.65 -14.68 -14.98
CA ARG A 98 -17.24 -15.54 -16.00
C ARG A 98 -18.74 -15.31 -15.98
N LYS A 99 -19.23 -14.42 -16.85
CA LYS A 99 -20.63 -14.43 -17.27
C LYS A 99 -20.86 -15.70 -18.08
N ALA A 100 -21.04 -16.83 -17.40
CA ALA A 100 -21.61 -18.01 -18.02
C ALA A 100 -23.06 -17.68 -18.34
N GLY A 101 -23.29 -17.14 -19.54
CA GLY A 101 -24.63 -16.91 -20.09
C GLY A 101 -25.29 -18.24 -20.41
N GLY A 102 -25.68 -18.99 -19.37
CA GLY A 102 -26.58 -20.13 -19.47
C GLY A 102 -27.98 -19.65 -19.17
N LYS A 103 -28.85 -19.63 -20.19
CA LYS A 103 -30.26 -19.27 -20.07
C LYS A 103 -31.00 -20.41 -19.33
N LEU A 104 -30.87 -20.48 -18.00
CA LEU A 104 -31.66 -21.41 -17.19
C LEU A 104 -33.02 -20.76 -16.94
N LEU A 105 -33.98 -21.13 -17.77
CA LEU A 105 -35.40 -20.85 -17.58
C LEU A 105 -35.84 -21.44 -16.23
N LYS A 106 -35.86 -20.61 -15.16
CA LYS A 106 -36.82 -20.60 -14.03
C LYS A 106 -36.28 -20.23 -12.64
N PHE A 107 -34.98 -19.97 -12.44
CA PHE A 107 -34.50 -19.49 -11.13
C PHE A 107 -33.49 -18.35 -11.31
N GLY A 108 -33.59 -17.33 -10.45
CA GLY A 108 -32.99 -16.01 -10.61
C GLY A 108 -31.50 -15.98 -10.90
N ASN A 109 -31.05 -14.83 -11.43
CA ASN A 109 -29.67 -14.54 -11.81
C ASN A 109 -28.68 -14.83 -10.66
N ALA A 110 -28.09 -16.02 -10.64
CA ALA A 110 -26.98 -16.35 -9.78
C ALA A 110 -25.67 -15.99 -10.50
N SER A 111 -25.08 -14.86 -10.15
CA SER A 111 -23.70 -14.54 -10.53
C SER A 111 -22.75 -15.25 -9.55
N ALA A 112 -22.06 -16.29 -10.00
CA ALA A 112 -20.95 -16.88 -9.26
C ALA A 112 -19.68 -16.06 -9.54
N GLU A 113 -19.26 -15.25 -8.57
CA GLU A 113 -18.01 -14.51 -8.66
C GLU A 113 -16.85 -15.44 -8.24
N GLN A 114 -16.10 -15.94 -9.22
CA GLN A 114 -14.97 -16.82 -8.96
C GLN A 114 -13.68 -15.99 -8.85
N ARG A 115 -13.19 -15.84 -7.62
CA ARG A 115 -11.97 -15.08 -7.28
C ARG A 115 -10.73 -15.94 -7.56
N LYS A 116 -10.02 -15.70 -8.66
CA LYS A 116 -8.75 -16.39 -8.96
C LYS A 116 -7.58 -15.48 -8.58
N VAL A 117 -6.71 -15.96 -7.68
CA VAL A 117 -5.44 -15.27 -7.38
C VAL A 117 -4.39 -15.86 -8.31
N GLU A 118 -3.78 -15.03 -9.14
CA GLU A 118 -2.71 -15.39 -10.05
C GLU A 118 -1.37 -14.88 -9.51
N ASN A 119 -0.38 -15.78 -9.42
CA ASN A 119 0.97 -15.42 -9.02
C ASN A 119 1.60 -14.62 -10.16
N SER A 120 2.03 -13.38 -9.88
CA SER A 120 2.62 -12.50 -10.90
C SER A 120 4.10 -12.79 -11.16
N GLY A 121 4.72 -13.72 -10.42
CA GLY A 121 6.15 -14.02 -10.50
C GLY A 121 6.94 -13.41 -9.33
N PHE A 122 8.17 -13.91 -9.14
CA PHE A 122 9.10 -13.37 -8.16
C PHE A 122 9.62 -12.00 -8.60
N ASP A 123 9.37 -10.97 -7.80
CA ASP A 123 9.82 -9.61 -8.11
C ASP A 123 11.23 -9.31 -7.56
N TYR A 124 11.63 -10.02 -6.50
CA TYR A 124 12.95 -9.85 -5.89
C TYR A 124 13.38 -11.12 -5.14
N LYS A 125 14.67 -11.46 -5.29
CA LYS A 125 15.32 -12.55 -4.55
C LYS A 125 16.74 -12.12 -4.18
N SER A 126 17.07 -12.26 -2.90
CA SER A 126 18.42 -12.08 -2.36
C SER A 126 18.89 -13.36 -1.69
N LEU A 127 20.16 -13.71 -1.91
CA LEU A 127 20.84 -14.86 -1.31
C LEU A 127 22.21 -14.41 -0.81
N GLY A 128 22.52 -14.70 0.44
CA GLY A 128 23.78 -14.37 1.08
C GLY A 128 23.98 -15.15 2.37
N THR A 129 24.98 -14.74 3.17
CA THR A 129 25.33 -15.41 4.43
C THR A 129 24.55 -14.88 5.63
N GLY A 130 23.83 -13.77 5.46
CA GLY A 130 23.20 -13.01 6.55
C GLY A 130 24.21 -12.24 7.39
N SER A 131 23.71 -11.48 8.36
CA SER A 131 24.50 -10.65 9.28
C SER A 131 23.85 -10.57 10.66
N PRO A 132 24.58 -10.15 11.72
CA PRO A 132 23.98 -9.90 13.03
C PRO A 132 22.83 -8.90 12.92
N PRO A 133 21.65 -9.18 13.52
CA PRO A 133 20.47 -8.35 13.33
C PRO A 133 20.66 -6.99 13.99
N ARG A 134 20.27 -5.93 13.29
CA ARG A 134 20.22 -4.55 13.78
C ARG A 134 18.77 -4.09 13.87
N ASP A 135 18.46 -3.20 14.81
CA ASP A 135 17.11 -2.67 14.95
C ASP A 135 16.80 -1.69 13.79
N PRO A 136 15.83 -1.98 12.90
CA PRO A 136 15.48 -1.12 11.78
C PRO A 136 14.61 0.09 12.15
N ARG A 137 14.26 0.26 13.43
CA ARG A 137 13.39 1.37 13.88
C ARG A 137 14.06 2.74 13.69
N PRO A 138 13.28 3.80 13.41
CA PRO A 138 11.81 3.82 13.32
C PRO A 138 11.27 3.13 12.06
N LEU A 139 10.09 2.53 12.17
CA LEU A 139 9.40 1.91 11.04
C LEU A 139 8.59 2.97 10.29
N ARG A 140 8.64 2.94 8.96
CA ARG A 140 7.85 3.86 8.12
C ARG A 140 6.34 3.60 8.24
N TRP A 141 5.97 2.34 8.42
CA TRP A 141 4.59 1.88 8.59
C TRP A 141 4.44 1.16 9.93
N PRO A 142 4.40 1.89 11.06
CA PRO A 142 4.33 1.28 12.39
C PRO A 142 3.01 0.52 12.62
N ASP A 143 1.94 0.98 11.95
CA ASP A 143 0.61 0.38 12.02
C ASP A 143 0.46 -0.85 11.11
N GLU A 144 1.44 -1.15 10.23
CA GLU A 144 1.36 -2.32 9.36
C GLU A 144 1.57 -3.60 10.19
N PRO A 145 0.56 -4.49 10.26
CA PRO A 145 0.69 -5.74 10.98
C PRO A 145 1.82 -6.58 10.36
N GLY A 146 2.72 -7.08 11.21
CA GLY A 146 3.83 -7.92 10.77
C GLY A 146 5.19 -7.24 10.78
N PHE A 147 5.30 -5.92 10.56
CA PHE A 147 6.61 -5.23 10.60
C PHE A 147 7.19 -5.21 12.01
N SER A 148 6.45 -4.63 12.97
CA SER A 148 6.86 -4.63 14.38
C SER A 148 7.02 -6.04 14.94
N ALA A 149 6.18 -6.99 14.49
CA ALA A 149 6.25 -8.38 14.91
C ALA A 149 7.52 -9.07 14.40
N ALA A 150 7.90 -8.86 13.13
CA ALA A 150 9.13 -9.40 12.56
C ALA A 150 10.38 -8.92 13.31
N VAL A 151 10.44 -7.61 13.61
CA VAL A 151 11.53 -7.02 14.39
C VAL A 151 11.68 -7.69 15.74
N ASN A 152 10.57 -7.81 16.49
CA ASN A 152 10.59 -8.45 17.80
C ASN A 152 10.92 -9.95 17.71
N SER A 153 10.39 -10.66 16.70
CA SER A 153 10.66 -12.09 16.50
C SER A 153 12.14 -12.37 16.25
N VAL A 154 12.81 -11.57 15.43
CA VAL A 154 14.24 -11.78 15.15
C VAL A 154 15.11 -11.32 16.31
N LEU A 155 14.93 -10.09 16.81
CA LEU A 155 15.80 -9.51 17.83
C LEU A 155 15.63 -10.14 19.22
N ASN A 156 14.38 -10.38 19.62
CA ASN A 156 14.08 -10.82 20.97
C ASN A 156 13.96 -12.33 21.06
N ASN A 157 13.33 -12.96 20.07
CA ASN A 157 13.00 -14.40 20.10
C ASN A 157 13.96 -15.27 19.27
N GLY A 158 14.88 -14.67 18.50
CA GLY A 158 15.84 -15.42 17.69
C GLY A 158 15.20 -16.20 16.54
N ALA A 159 14.09 -15.70 15.99
CA ALA A 159 13.41 -16.34 14.86
C ALA A 159 14.35 -16.47 13.66
N THR A 160 14.44 -17.69 13.11
CA THR A 160 15.27 -18.01 11.93
C THR A 160 14.51 -17.90 10.61
N GLN A 161 13.19 -17.76 10.66
CA GLN A 161 12.33 -17.57 9.51
C GLN A 161 11.20 -16.60 9.86
N VAL A 162 10.93 -15.67 8.95
CA VAL A 162 9.82 -14.73 9.06
C VAL A 162 9.10 -14.66 7.72
N THR A 163 7.77 -14.77 7.78
CA THR A 163 6.91 -14.57 6.62
C THR A 163 5.89 -13.49 6.92
N ILE A 164 5.83 -12.47 6.06
CA ILE A 164 4.86 -11.38 6.12
C ILE A 164 3.99 -11.43 4.88
N SER A 165 2.69 -11.30 5.04
CA SER A 165 1.74 -11.17 3.92
C SER A 165 0.95 -9.88 4.08
N ILE A 166 1.13 -8.95 3.16
CA ILE A 166 0.47 -7.64 3.14
C ILE A 166 -0.59 -7.68 2.04
N LYS A 167 -1.82 -7.29 2.36
CA LYS A 167 -2.89 -7.16 1.38
C LYS A 167 -3.21 -5.68 1.16
N SER A 168 -3.45 -5.29 -0.08
CA SER A 168 -3.99 -3.97 -0.37
C SER A 168 -5.45 -3.92 0.08
N ASN A 169 -5.82 -2.89 0.85
CA ASN A 169 -7.18 -2.71 1.35
C ASN A 169 -8.15 -2.14 0.29
N ARG A 170 -7.66 -1.75 -0.90
CA ARG A 170 -8.40 -1.15 -2.03
C ARG A 170 -9.34 0.01 -1.66
N SER A 171 -9.09 0.67 -0.52
CA SER A 171 -9.96 1.69 0.06
C SER A 171 -9.82 3.05 -0.63
N HIS A 172 -8.74 3.29 -1.37
CA HIS A 172 -8.48 4.50 -2.15
C HIS A 172 -8.57 4.23 -3.64
N SER A 173 -9.54 3.41 -4.05
CA SER A 173 -9.85 3.18 -5.46
C SER A 173 -10.83 4.22 -5.99
N VAL A 174 -10.64 4.61 -7.26
CA VAL A 174 -11.52 5.56 -7.97
C VAL A 174 -12.99 5.12 -7.96
N ASP A 175 -13.22 3.80 -8.00
CA ASP A 175 -14.54 3.18 -8.02
C ASP A 175 -15.08 2.82 -6.62
N SER A 176 -14.33 3.12 -5.55
CA SER A 176 -14.81 2.95 -4.18
C SER A 176 -15.96 3.92 -3.86
N GLY A 177 -16.78 3.61 -2.86
CA GLY A 177 -17.83 4.52 -2.39
C GLY A 177 -17.31 5.91 -2.01
N LEU A 178 -16.09 5.99 -1.45
CA LEU A 178 -15.40 7.25 -1.15
C LEU A 178 -14.97 7.97 -2.43
N GLY A 179 -14.34 7.28 -3.38
CA GLY A 179 -13.93 7.84 -4.67
C GLY A 179 -15.12 8.39 -5.47
N LEU A 180 -16.23 7.65 -5.52
CA LEU A 180 -17.47 8.12 -6.15
C LEU A 180 -18.05 9.36 -5.46
N SER A 181 -17.96 9.43 -4.13
CA SER A 181 -18.43 10.59 -3.37
C SER A 181 -17.57 11.82 -3.64
N LEU A 182 -16.23 11.68 -3.61
CA LEU A 182 -15.29 12.76 -3.93
C LEU A 182 -15.48 13.29 -5.35
N LYS A 183 -15.68 12.42 -6.34
CA LYS A 183 -16.00 12.83 -7.71
C LYS A 183 -17.31 13.61 -7.81
N LYS A 184 -18.36 13.22 -7.07
CA LYS A 184 -19.64 13.95 -7.02
C LYS A 184 -19.49 15.37 -6.48
N PHE A 185 -18.51 15.60 -5.60
CA PHE A 185 -18.17 16.94 -5.12
C PHE A 185 -17.31 17.75 -6.10
N GLY A 186 -16.93 17.18 -7.25
CA GLY A 186 -16.16 17.86 -8.30
C GLY A 186 -14.64 17.75 -8.16
N PHE A 187 -14.14 16.84 -7.32
CA PHE A 187 -12.71 16.57 -7.22
C PHE A 187 -12.22 15.61 -8.30
N ASP A 188 -10.99 15.83 -8.74
CA ASP A 188 -10.20 14.87 -9.50
C ASP A 188 -9.46 13.92 -8.53
N LEU A 189 -9.35 12.65 -8.91
CA LEU A 189 -8.68 11.60 -8.14
C LEU A 189 -7.30 11.24 -8.70
N GLY A 190 -6.84 11.90 -9.78
CA GLY A 190 -5.52 11.69 -10.37
C GLY A 190 -5.33 10.30 -10.99
N ALA A 191 -6.36 9.79 -11.67
CA ALA A 191 -6.33 8.43 -12.22
C ALA A 191 -5.43 8.33 -13.47
N SER A 192 -4.29 7.65 -13.37
CA SER A 192 -3.63 7.06 -14.53
C SER A 192 -4.35 5.77 -14.92
N SER A 193 -4.62 5.58 -16.21
CA SER A 193 -5.42 4.47 -16.78
C SER A 193 -4.77 3.08 -16.69
N GLN A 194 -3.88 2.83 -15.73
CA GLN A 194 -3.21 1.54 -15.59
C GLN A 194 -4.03 0.58 -14.71
N LYS A 195 -4.91 -0.17 -15.38
CA LYS A 195 -5.58 -1.35 -14.83
C LYS A 195 -4.56 -2.50 -14.64
N SER A 196 -3.75 -2.45 -13.60
CA SER A 196 -3.11 -3.65 -13.05
C SER A 196 -2.39 -3.31 -11.77
N ALA A 197 -2.98 -3.65 -10.63
CA ALA A 197 -2.30 -3.55 -9.35
C ALA A 197 -2.20 -4.93 -8.71
N ALA A 198 -0.99 -5.30 -8.27
CA ALA A 198 -0.82 -6.37 -7.31
C ALA A 198 -1.73 -6.12 -6.11
N THR A 199 -2.43 -7.15 -5.65
CA THR A 199 -3.43 -7.06 -4.57
C THR A 199 -2.89 -7.57 -3.26
N SER A 200 -1.84 -8.37 -3.30
CA SER A 200 -1.13 -8.78 -2.10
C SER A 200 0.32 -9.06 -2.38
N LEU A 201 1.09 -9.04 -1.31
CA LEU A 201 2.52 -9.16 -1.30
C LEU A 201 2.92 -10.12 -0.21
N ARG A 202 3.77 -11.09 -0.53
CA ARG A 202 4.36 -12.01 0.44
C ARG A 202 5.86 -11.82 0.45
N ILE A 203 6.41 -11.71 1.65
CA ILE A 203 7.85 -11.68 1.88
C ILE A 203 8.19 -12.80 2.81
N GLU A 204 9.18 -13.57 2.42
CA GLU A 204 9.74 -14.64 3.21
C GLU A 204 11.23 -14.39 3.37
N ALA A 205 11.68 -14.36 4.62
CA ALA A 205 13.08 -14.13 4.97
C ALA A 205 13.59 -15.22 5.89
N ASN A 206 14.80 -15.69 5.64
CA ASN A 206 15.52 -16.62 6.52
C ASN A 206 16.73 -15.92 7.12
N PHE A 207 16.98 -16.17 8.39
CA PHE A 207 18.05 -15.56 9.19
C PHE A 207 18.99 -16.64 9.70
N PRO A 208 20.30 -16.36 9.80
CA PRO A 208 21.21 -17.29 10.42
C PRO A 208 20.88 -17.48 11.90
N ALA A 209 21.11 -18.69 12.41
CA ALA A 209 20.92 -18.97 13.83
C ALA A 209 21.96 -18.21 14.66
N PHE A 210 21.52 -17.17 15.39
CA PHE A 210 22.39 -16.48 16.33
C PHE A 210 22.29 -17.12 17.71
N LYS A 211 23.39 -17.73 18.16
CA LYS A 211 23.55 -18.08 19.57
C LYS A 211 23.76 -16.77 20.35
N LYS A 212 22.77 -16.36 21.15
CA LYS A 212 23.00 -15.35 22.20
C LYS A 212 24.03 -15.94 23.16
N ASN A 213 25.28 -15.52 23.05
CA ASN A 213 26.26 -15.76 24.10
C ASN A 213 25.86 -14.89 25.29
N TRP A 214 25.24 -15.50 26.31
CA TRP A 214 25.07 -14.86 27.60
C TRP A 214 26.48 -14.74 28.20
N LYS A 215 26.98 -13.51 28.31
CA LYS A 215 28.09 -13.15 29.20
C LYS A 215 27.51 -12.38 30.36
#